data_AF-A0A497D6H8-F1
#
_entry.id   AF-A0A497D6H8-F1
#
_cell.length_a   1.000
_cell.length_b   1.000
_cell.length_c   1.000
_cell.angle_alpha   90.00
_cell.angle_beta   90.00
_cell.angle_gamma   90.00
#
_symmetry.space_group_name_H-M   'P 1'
#
loop_
_entity.id
_entity.type
_entity.pdbx_description
1 polymer ?
#
loop_
_entity_poly.entity_id
_entity_poly.type
_entity_poly.pdbx_seq_one_letter_code
_entity_poly.pdbx_strand_id
1 'polypeptide(L)'
;TEEQWERVFLLLREKFGKQDEFWTIDPLYINDTEPLKASLAENIADIYQDMKDLIMLYQKNTFDARQNAVADIKLLFATHWGYRIGNILNRTHHLLHSDEAEPPQFAKSLDLF
;
A
#
# COMPACT_ATOMS: atom_id res chain seq x y z
N THR A 1 8.39 5.76 15.12
CA THR A 1 9.20 6.98 14.97
C THR A 1 9.70 7.05 13.54
N GLU A 2 10.05 8.24 13.07
CA GLU A 2 10.54 8.45 11.69
C GLU A 2 11.71 7.53 11.35
N GLU A 3 12.69 7.38 12.25
CA GLU A 3 13.82 6.48 12.05
C GLU A 3 13.41 5.00 11.89
N GLN A 4 12.37 4.56 12.61
CA GLN A 4 11.85 3.20 12.49
C GLN A 4 11.09 3.02 11.17
N TRP A 5 10.35 4.03 10.76
CA TRP A 5 9.68 4.06 9.47
C TRP A 5 10.70 3.99 8.33
N GLU A 6 11.73 4.84 8.37
CA GLU A 6 12.80 4.91 7.37
C GLU A 6 13.52 3.56 7.26
N ARG A 7 13.81 2.90 8.38
CA ARG A 7 14.41 1.57 8.37
C ARG A 7 13.53 0.54 7.65
N VAL A 8 12.23 0.53 7.92
CA VAL A 8 11.28 -0.39 7.26
C VAL A 8 11.17 -0.06 5.78
N PHE A 9 11.05 1.22 5.44
CA PHE A 9 11.01 1.70 4.07
C PHE A 9 12.25 1.27 3.27
N LEU A 10 13.46 1.53 3.77
CA LEU A 10 14.70 1.18 3.07
C LEU A 10 14.83 -0.33 2.86
N LEU A 11 14.50 -1.14 3.88
CA LEU A 11 14.53 -2.61 3.78
C LEU A 11 13.55 -3.12 2.71
N LEU A 12 12.33 -2.58 2.68
CA LEU A 12 11.33 -2.96 1.69
C LEU A 12 11.70 -2.49 0.30
N ARG A 13 12.24 -1.28 0.16
CA ARG A 13 12.67 -0.70 -1.11
C ARG A 13 13.83 -1.51 -1.71
N GLU A 14 14.79 -1.91 -0.89
CA GLU A 14 15.85 -2.83 -1.29
C GLU A 14 15.28 -4.15 -1.83
N LYS A 15 14.29 -4.72 -1.11
CA LYS A 15 13.65 -5.98 -1.50
C LYS A 15 12.83 -5.87 -2.79
N PHE A 16 12.08 -4.80 -2.99
CA PHE A 16 11.24 -4.61 -4.18
C PHE A 16 12.06 -4.16 -5.40
N GLY A 17 13.19 -3.50 -5.20
CA GLY A 17 14.08 -3.07 -6.27
C GLY A 17 13.34 -2.29 -7.36
N LYS A 18 13.46 -2.74 -8.62
CA LYS A 18 12.83 -2.10 -9.78
C LYS A 18 11.29 -2.12 -9.75
N GLN A 19 10.70 -2.98 -8.93
CA GLN A 19 9.24 -3.12 -8.84
C GLN A 19 8.62 -2.21 -7.78
N ASP A 20 9.44 -1.54 -6.96
CA ASP A 20 9.00 -0.66 -5.87
C ASP A 20 8.11 0.47 -6.39
N GLU A 21 8.57 1.15 -7.44
CA GLU A 21 7.88 2.30 -8.01
C GLU A 21 6.88 1.88 -9.09
N PHE A 22 5.70 2.49 -9.06
CA PHE A 22 4.63 2.25 -10.02
C PHE A 22 3.76 3.49 -10.24
N TRP A 23 3.01 3.49 -11.33
CA TRP A 23 2.06 4.55 -11.64
C TRP A 23 0.67 4.15 -11.20
N THR A 24 -0.03 5.05 -10.51
CA THR A 24 -1.42 4.86 -10.08
C THR A 24 -2.24 6.09 -10.44
N ILE A 25 -3.54 5.89 -10.64
CA ILE A 25 -4.50 6.98 -10.85
C ILE A 25 -5.32 7.09 -9.57
N ASP A 26 -5.27 8.24 -8.92
CA ASP A 26 -6.04 8.49 -7.71
C ASP A 26 -7.46 8.94 -8.08
N PRO A 27 -8.52 8.18 -7.71
CA PRO A 27 -9.90 8.53 -8.02
C PRO A 27 -10.39 9.82 -7.35
N LEU A 28 -9.68 10.39 -6.38
CA LEU A 28 -10.04 11.67 -5.76
C LEU A 28 -9.58 12.87 -6.60
N TYR A 29 -8.61 12.67 -7.49
CA TYR A 29 -8.10 13.69 -8.41
C TYR A 29 -8.72 13.50 -9.80
N ILE A 30 -10.05 13.39 -9.87
CA ILE A 30 -10.85 13.06 -11.07
C ILE A 30 -10.54 13.95 -12.28
N ASN A 31 -9.98 15.14 -12.06
CA ASN A 31 -9.61 16.09 -13.12
C ASN A 31 -8.12 16.05 -13.50
N ASP A 32 -7.26 15.42 -12.69
CA ASP A 32 -5.86 15.16 -13.03
C ASP A 32 -5.80 13.76 -13.65
N THR A 33 -5.78 13.74 -14.98
CA THR A 33 -5.50 12.51 -15.75
C THR A 33 -4.03 12.10 -15.68
N GLU A 34 -3.21 12.82 -14.90
CA GLU A 34 -1.80 12.54 -14.72
C GLU A 34 -1.59 11.37 -13.75
N PRO A 35 -0.92 10.29 -14.20
CA PRO A 35 -0.57 9.20 -13.30
C PRO A 35 0.36 9.70 -12.20
N LEU A 36 0.06 9.34 -10.95
CA LEU A 36 0.91 9.62 -9.80
C LEU A 36 1.91 8.49 -9.60
N LYS A 37 3.16 8.86 -9.28
CA LYS A 37 4.21 7.91 -8.94
C LYS A 37 4.05 7.47 -7.49
N ALA A 38 3.83 6.18 -7.26
CA ALA A 38 3.69 5.56 -5.95
C ALA A 38 4.82 4.56 -5.69
N SER A 39 5.09 4.27 -4.40
CA SER A 39 6.08 3.27 -3.96
C SER A 39 5.41 2.18 -3.10
N LEU A 40 5.69 0.91 -3.39
CA LEU A 40 5.25 -0.22 -2.57
C LEU A 40 5.84 -0.16 -1.17
N ALA A 41 7.13 0.13 -1.07
CA ALA A 41 7.84 0.23 0.20
C ALA A 41 7.25 1.33 1.08
N GLU A 42 6.97 2.50 0.51
CA GLU A 42 6.36 3.63 1.23
C GLU A 42 4.97 3.27 1.77
N ASN A 43 4.08 2.77 0.89
CA ASN A 43 2.73 2.39 1.29
C ASN A 43 2.74 1.30 2.39
N ILE A 44 3.63 0.31 2.30
CA ILE A 44 3.72 -0.75 3.31
C ILE A 44 4.36 -0.24 4.61
N ALA A 45 5.36 0.65 4.54
CA ALA A 45 5.97 1.25 5.73
C ALA A 45 4.95 2.10 6.51
N ASP A 46 4.11 2.85 5.80
CA ASP A 46 3.00 3.63 6.38
C ASP A 46 1.95 2.71 7.04
N ILE A 47 1.54 1.63 6.36
CA ILE A 47 0.61 0.64 6.94
C ILE A 47 1.25 0.01 8.20
N TYR A 48 2.53 -0.34 8.14
CA TYR A 48 3.24 -0.92 9.28
C TYR A 48 3.25 0.03 10.49
N GLN A 49 3.44 1.33 10.26
CA GLN A 49 3.39 2.32 11.34
C GLN A 49 2.02 2.33 12.04
N ASP A 50 0.92 2.42 11.28
CA ASP A 50 -0.44 2.42 11.84
C ASP A 50 -0.74 1.13 12.63
N MET A 51 -0.35 -0.03 12.08
CA MET A 51 -0.56 -1.32 12.75
C MET A 51 0.30 -1.47 14.00
N LYS A 52 1.53 -0.98 13.96
CA LYS A 52 2.42 -0.98 15.14
C LYS A 52 1.84 -0.10 16.24
N ASP A 53 1.39 1.10 15.92
CA ASP A 53 0.83 2.04 16.88
C ASP A 53 -0.46 1.49 17.51
N LEU A 54 -1.32 0.86 16.71
CA LEU A 54 -2.48 0.10 17.20
C LEU A 54 -2.05 -0.94 18.25
N ILE A 55 -1.12 -1.84 17.91
CA ILE A 55 -0.72 -2.93 18.79
C ILE A 55 -0.10 -2.37 20.07
N MET A 56 0.80 -1.39 19.95
CA MET A 56 1.48 -0.74 21.08
C MET A 56 0.50 -0.07 22.05
N LEU A 57 -0.55 0.59 21.53
CA LEU A 57 -1.55 1.23 22.37
C LEU A 57 -2.53 0.20 22.97
N TYR A 58 -2.93 -0.81 22.20
CA TYR A 58 -3.86 -1.86 22.64
C TYR A 58 -3.27 -2.77 23.73
N GLN A 59 -1.96 -3.00 23.71
CA GLN A 59 -1.26 -3.79 24.72
C GLN A 59 -1.22 -3.13 26.11
N LYS A 60 -1.55 -1.84 26.22
CA LYS A 60 -1.66 -1.18 27.52
C LYS A 60 -2.80 -1.79 28.34
N ASN A 61 -2.60 -1.94 29.65
CA ASN A 61 -3.56 -2.62 30.52
C ASN A 61 -4.68 -1.70 31.04
N THR A 62 -5.12 -0.74 30.23
CA THR A 62 -6.22 0.16 30.56
C THR A 62 -7.30 0.07 29.48
N PHE A 63 -8.55 0.17 29.92
CA PHE A 63 -9.71 0.14 29.04
C PHE A 63 -9.67 1.30 28.02
N ASP A 64 -9.39 2.51 28.50
CA ASP A 64 -9.33 3.71 27.67
C ASP A 64 -8.28 3.60 26.55
N ALA A 65 -7.10 3.03 26.84
CA ALA A 65 -6.07 2.86 25.83
C ALA A 65 -6.52 1.89 24.72
N ARG A 66 -7.17 0.77 25.08
CA ARG A 66 -7.71 -0.18 24.11
C ARG A 66 -8.84 0.42 23.28
N GLN A 67 -9.73 1.16 23.93
CA GLN A 67 -10.83 1.85 23.26
C GLN A 67 -10.29 2.87 22.24
N ASN A 68 -9.32 3.69 22.64
CA ASN A 68 -8.68 4.67 21.75
C ASN A 68 -7.96 3.98 20.60
N ALA A 69 -7.20 2.91 20.86
CA ALA A 69 -6.50 2.17 19.81
C ALA A 69 -7.44 1.66 18.71
N VAL A 70 -8.60 1.11 19.09
CA VAL A 70 -9.60 0.62 18.14
C VAL A 70 -10.29 1.78 17.41
N ALA A 71 -10.58 2.89 18.11
CA ALA A 71 -11.16 4.07 17.49
C ALA A 71 -10.22 4.69 16.44
N ASP A 72 -8.94 4.81 16.80
CA ASP A 72 -7.90 5.43 15.96
C ASP A 72 -7.63 4.59 14.72
N ILE A 73 -7.42 3.28 14.82
CA ILE A 73 -7.17 2.45 13.61
C ILE A 73 -8.37 2.45 12.66
N LYS A 74 -9.60 2.56 13.19
CA LYS A 74 -10.82 2.67 12.38
C LYS A 74 -10.89 4.01 11.65
N LEU A 75 -10.48 5.10 12.29
CA LEU A 75 -10.37 6.41 11.65
C LEU A 75 -9.28 6.40 10.57
N LEU A 76 -8.10 5.88 10.90
CA LEU A 76 -6.96 5.77 9.98
C LEU A 76 -7.25 4.85 8.79
N PHE A 77 -8.21 3.93 8.89
CA PHE A 77 -8.65 3.18 7.72
C PHE A 77 -9.24 4.11 6.65
N ALA A 78 -10.08 5.06 7.06
CA ALA A 78 -10.70 6.00 6.13
C ALA A 78 -9.73 7.07 5.62
N THR A 79 -8.69 7.40 6.38
CA THR A 79 -7.84 8.57 6.10
C THR A 79 -6.38 8.24 5.74
N HIS A 80 -5.90 7.02 5.99
CA HIS A 80 -4.48 6.67 5.86
C HIS A 80 -4.23 5.24 5.35
N TRP A 81 -4.14 4.22 6.22
CA TRP A 81 -3.75 2.85 5.81
C TRP A 81 -4.74 2.17 4.85
N GLY A 82 -6.03 2.51 4.90
CA GLY A 82 -7.05 1.87 4.04
C GLY A 82 -6.93 2.24 2.57
N TYR A 83 -6.58 3.49 2.26
CA TYR A 83 -6.27 3.90 0.88
C TYR A 83 -4.97 3.25 0.39
N ARG A 84 -3.95 3.19 1.25
CA ARG A 84 -2.62 2.60 0.95
C ARG A 84 -2.70 1.11 0.63
N ILE A 85 -3.48 0.35 1.41
CA ILE A 85 -3.68 -1.07 1.12
C ILE A 85 -4.38 -1.26 -0.23
N GLY A 86 -5.34 -0.39 -0.57
CA GLY A 86 -5.98 -0.37 -1.89
C GLY A 86 -4.99 -0.15 -3.03
N ASN A 87 -4.08 0.83 -2.89
CA ASN A 87 -3.06 1.15 -3.88
C ASN A 87 -2.11 -0.03 -4.16
N ILE A 88 -1.71 -0.76 -3.13
CA ILE A 88 -0.73 -1.84 -3.27
C ILE A 88 -1.36 -3.20 -3.60
N LEU A 89 -2.65 -3.40 -3.32
CA LEU A 89 -3.27 -4.72 -3.49
C LEU A 89 -3.24 -5.19 -4.95
N ASN A 90 -3.71 -4.34 -5.87
CA ASN A 90 -3.74 -4.67 -7.30
C ASN A 90 -2.31 -4.84 -7.86
N ARG A 91 -1.40 -3.93 -7.47
CA ARG A 91 0.01 -4.00 -7.86
C ARG A 91 0.66 -5.30 -7.38
N THR A 92 0.43 -5.69 -6.13
CA THR A 92 0.99 -6.92 -5.56
C THR A 92 0.44 -8.16 -6.26
N HIS A 93 -0.87 -8.18 -6.54
CA HIS A 93 -1.49 -9.27 -7.31
C HIS A 93 -0.81 -9.46 -8.67
N HIS A 94 -0.67 -8.38 -9.44
CA HIS A 94 0.04 -8.46 -10.72
C HIS A 94 1.49 -8.90 -10.55
N LEU A 95 2.25 -8.36 -9.60
CA LEU A 95 3.64 -8.78 -9.39
C LEU A 95 3.79 -10.28 -9.08
N LEU A 96 2.79 -10.90 -8.44
CA LEU A 96 2.81 -12.33 -8.10
C LEU A 96 2.31 -13.22 -9.25
N HIS A 97 1.41 -12.72 -10.11
CA HIS A 97 0.70 -13.53 -11.11
C HIS A 97 0.94 -13.10 -12.58
N SER A 98 1.82 -12.13 -12.84
CA SER A 98 2.09 -11.64 -14.21
C SER A 98 2.57 -12.73 -15.17
N ASP A 99 3.27 -13.75 -14.67
CA ASP A 99 3.78 -14.86 -15.49
C ASP A 99 2.73 -15.97 -15.72
N GLU A 100 1.61 -15.95 -14.99
CA GLU A 100 0.52 -16.94 -15.08
C GLU A 100 -0.65 -16.46 -15.96
N ALA A 101 -0.72 -15.15 -16.24
CA ALA A 101 -1.75 -14.59 -17.09
C ALA A 101 -1.38 -14.82 -18.56
N GLU A 102 -2.08 -15.75 -19.24
CA GLU A 102 -2.12 -15.70 -20.69
C GLU A 102 -2.46 -14.27 -21.13
N PRO A 103 -1.72 -13.70 -22.11
CA PRO A 103 -2.05 -12.37 -22.59
C PRO A 103 -3.52 -12.35 -23.01
N PRO A 104 -4.28 -11.33 -22.60
CA PRO A 104 -5.70 -11.27 -22.90
C PRO A 104 -5.91 -11.41 -24.42
N GLN A 105 -6.98 -12.09 -24.84
CA GLN A 105 -7.20 -12.44 -26.25
C GLN A 105 -7.07 -11.27 -27.24
N PHE A 106 -7.37 -10.03 -26.81
CA PHE A 106 -7.18 -8.84 -27.63
C PHE A 106 -5.72 -8.47 -27.90
N ALA A 107 -4.78 -8.80 -27.00
CA ALA A 107 -3.35 -8.60 -27.22
C ALA A 107 -2.81 -9.59 -28.26
N LYS A 108 -3.35 -10.82 -28.28
CA LYS A 108 -3.00 -11.85 -29.28
C LYS A 108 -3.44 -11.47 -30.72
N SER A 109 -4.43 -10.59 -30.87
CA SER A 109 -4.90 -10.14 -32.19
C SER A 109 -4.09 -8.98 -32.80
N LEU A 110 -3.24 -8.31 -32.02
CA LEU A 110 -2.36 -7.25 -32.53
C LEU A 110 -1.10 -7.79 -33.21
N ASP A 111 -0.68 -9.01 -32.88
CA ASP A 111 0.45 -9.70 -33.53
C ASP A 111 0.10 -10.28 -34.92
N LEU A 112 -1.14 -10.08 -35.38
CA LEU A 112 -1.65 -10.56 -36.67
C LEU A 112 -1.75 -9.46 -37.75
N PHE A 113 -1.22 -8.27 -37.50
CA PHE A 113 -1.18 -7.16 -38.46
C PHE A 113 0.23 -6.59 -38.63
#